data_AF-A0A448S4T3-F1
#
_entry.id   AF-A0A448S4T3-F1
#
_cell.length_a   1.000
_cell.length_b   1.000
_cell.length_c   1.000
_cell.angle_alpha   90.00
_cell.angle_beta   90.00
_cell.angle_gamma   90.00
#
_symmetry.space_group_name_H-M   'P 1'
#
loop_
_entity.id
_entity.type
_entity.pdbx_description
1 polymer ?
#
loop_
_entity_poly.entity_id
_entity_poly.type
_entity_poly.pdbx_seq_one_letter_code
_entity_poly.pdbx_strand_id
1 'polypeptide(L)'
;MTRFDCALGSHGLMRRSLSVALYHALQRQAFGKCLIEQPLMRQVLARMALRLEGHTALLLRLARAWESRGDEGEVVYSRLLTPAAKYRICHQGAAFIGEAMEVLGGIGYCEDSELPRLYREAPVNSIWEGSGNIMCLDVMRSLHKLPGALELLQQELLPVRGQNRLFDRAWRQWQQRMRQPREEMGRLLTQQLFDLCCAAQLLQHASPPIGEAWCHLTLDYRGDRVLPAEVCDTLLQRAMGG
;
A
#
# COMPACT_ATOMS: atom_id res chain seq x y z
N MET A 1 12.53 5.92 14.14
CA MET A 1 11.71 7.02 13.59
C MET A 1 11.91 7.03 12.08
N THR A 2 13.14 7.28 11.65
CA THR A 2 13.77 6.92 10.37
C THR A 2 13.09 5.85 9.48
N ARG A 3 12.81 4.62 9.95
CA ARG A 3 12.11 3.60 9.12
C ARG A 3 10.68 3.98 8.71
N PHE A 4 9.95 4.66 9.60
CA PHE A 4 8.63 5.22 9.29
C PHE A 4 8.78 6.34 8.25
N ASP A 5 9.80 7.19 8.40
CA ASP A 5 10.08 8.28 7.45
C ASP A 5 10.44 7.75 6.05
N CYS A 6 11.14 6.62 5.93
CA CYS A 6 11.35 5.96 4.64
C CYS A 6 10.04 5.52 3.98
N ALA A 7 9.12 4.94 4.76
CA ALA A 7 7.83 4.51 4.27
C ALA A 7 6.98 5.71 3.83
N LEU A 8 6.92 6.74 4.67
CA LEU A 8 6.20 7.98 4.39
C LEU A 8 6.79 8.75 3.21
N GLY A 9 8.12 8.87 3.14
CA GLY A 9 8.84 9.51 2.04
C GLY A 9 8.61 8.79 0.71
N SER A 10 8.69 7.46 0.70
CA SER A 10 8.39 6.66 -0.50
C SER A 10 6.92 6.80 -0.94
N HIS A 11 5.99 6.82 0.02
CA HIS A 11 4.58 7.12 -0.26
C HIS A 11 4.41 8.52 -0.86
N GLY A 12 5.15 9.53 -0.38
CA GLY A 12 5.18 10.88 -0.94
C GLY A 12 5.69 10.91 -2.39
N LEU A 13 6.76 10.20 -2.71
CA LEU A 13 7.27 10.06 -4.07
C LEU A 13 6.21 9.43 -5.00
N MET A 14 5.58 8.34 -4.55
CA MET A 14 4.50 7.68 -5.29
C MET A 14 3.32 8.64 -5.50
N ARG A 15 2.88 9.35 -4.46
CA ARG A 15 1.79 10.33 -4.56
C ARG A 15 2.10 11.42 -5.57
N ARG A 16 3.31 12.01 -5.54
CA ARG A 16 3.73 13.02 -6.52
C ARG A 16 3.73 12.46 -7.94
N SER A 17 4.27 11.25 -8.14
CA SER A 17 4.30 10.61 -9.46
C SER A 17 2.90 10.38 -10.03
N LEU A 18 1.93 9.95 -9.21
CA LEU A 18 0.54 9.80 -9.64
C LEU A 18 -0.11 11.15 -9.98
N SER A 19 0.15 12.20 -9.20
CA SER A 19 -0.38 13.54 -9.50
C SER A 19 0.10 14.04 -10.86
N VAL A 20 1.38 13.85 -11.19
CA VAL A 20 1.95 14.20 -12.50
C VAL A 20 1.31 13.37 -13.62
N ALA A 21 1.15 12.06 -13.41
CA ALA A 21 0.50 11.16 -14.37
C ALA A 21 -0.97 11.52 -14.63
N LEU A 22 -1.75 11.80 -13.58
CA LEU A 22 -3.16 12.21 -13.69
C LEU A 22 -3.29 13.53 -14.45
N TYR A 23 -2.46 14.53 -14.10
CA TYR A 23 -2.49 15.82 -14.76
C TYR A 23 -2.18 15.71 -16.26
N HIS A 24 -1.20 14.86 -16.63
CA HIS A 24 -0.91 14.54 -18.02
C HIS A 24 -2.10 13.85 -18.70
N ALA A 25 -2.68 12.82 -18.07
CA ALA A 25 -3.75 12.03 -18.66
C ALA A 25 -5.06 12.81 -18.88
N LEU A 26 -5.31 13.86 -18.09
CA LEU A 26 -6.44 14.78 -18.27
C LEU A 26 -6.34 15.63 -19.55
N GLN A 27 -5.13 15.87 -20.05
CA GLN A 27 -4.88 16.80 -21.17
C GLN A 27 -4.44 16.09 -22.44
N ARG A 28 -3.67 15.02 -22.31
CA ARG A 28 -3.13 14.28 -23.45
C ARG A 28 -4.25 13.56 -24.17
N GLN A 29 -4.40 13.83 -25.47
CA GLN A 29 -5.35 13.10 -26.30
C GLN A 29 -4.67 11.95 -27.04
N ALA A 30 -5.38 10.82 -27.13
CA ALA A 30 -5.04 9.67 -27.95
C ALA A 30 -6.34 9.05 -28.47
N PHE A 31 -6.37 8.67 -29.74
CA PHE A 31 -7.54 8.08 -30.39
C PHE A 31 -8.83 8.92 -30.20
N GLY A 32 -8.70 10.26 -30.26
CA GLY A 32 -9.82 11.20 -30.23
C GLY A 32 -10.44 11.48 -28.84
N LYS A 33 -9.84 10.99 -27.75
CA LYS A 33 -10.28 11.26 -26.37
C LYS A 33 -9.10 11.61 -25.48
N CYS A 34 -9.34 12.28 -24.34
CA CYS A 34 -8.31 12.42 -23.32
C CYS A 34 -7.92 11.04 -22.78
N LEU A 35 -6.65 10.89 -22.43
CA LEU A 35 -6.08 9.60 -22.05
C LEU A 35 -6.75 9.04 -20.80
N ILE A 36 -7.17 9.88 -19.85
CA ILE A 36 -7.93 9.47 -18.66
C ILE A 36 -9.32 8.88 -18.98
N GLU A 37 -9.88 9.18 -20.16
CA GLU A 37 -11.16 8.65 -20.62
C GLU A 37 -11.01 7.27 -21.28
N GLN A 38 -9.78 6.86 -21.61
CA GLN A 38 -9.50 5.54 -22.16
C GLN A 38 -9.70 4.49 -21.05
N PRO A 39 -10.62 3.50 -21.20
CA PRO A 39 -10.93 2.57 -20.12
C PRO A 39 -9.72 1.84 -19.55
N LEU A 40 -8.76 1.48 -20.40
CA LEU A 40 -7.53 0.81 -20.00
C LEU A 40 -6.65 1.71 -19.10
N MET A 41 -6.37 2.94 -19.53
CA MET A 41 -5.60 3.90 -18.72
C MET A 41 -6.31 4.20 -17.40
N ARG A 42 -7.62 4.35 -17.46
CA ARG A 42 -8.44 4.65 -16.29
C ARG A 42 -8.36 3.54 -15.24
N GLN A 43 -8.29 2.28 -15.65
CA GLN A 43 -8.03 1.15 -14.75
C GLN A 43 -6.65 1.22 -14.11
N VAL A 44 -5.61 1.55 -14.87
CA VAL A 44 -4.23 1.71 -14.37
C VAL A 44 -4.18 2.79 -13.29
N LEU A 45 -4.62 4.01 -13.63
CA LEU A 45 -4.59 5.16 -12.73
C LEU A 45 -5.46 4.94 -11.49
N ALA A 46 -6.64 4.32 -11.63
CA ALA A 46 -7.50 4.01 -10.50
C ALA A 46 -6.86 2.97 -9.56
N ARG A 47 -6.17 1.94 -10.07
CA ARG A 47 -5.44 0.98 -9.22
C ARG A 47 -4.27 1.63 -8.50
N MET A 48 -3.55 2.52 -9.18
CA MET A 48 -2.49 3.31 -8.55
C MET A 48 -3.06 4.18 -7.42
N ALA A 49 -4.20 4.84 -7.65
CA ALA A 49 -4.90 5.61 -6.62
C ALA A 49 -5.35 4.72 -5.44
N LEU A 50 -5.95 3.55 -5.72
CA LEU A 50 -6.37 2.59 -4.70
C LEU A 50 -5.20 2.11 -3.83
N ARG A 51 -4.02 1.89 -4.43
CA ARG A 51 -2.79 1.57 -3.67
C ARG A 51 -2.43 2.69 -2.70
N LEU A 52 -2.51 3.94 -3.13
CA LEU A 52 -2.24 5.09 -2.26
C LEU A 52 -3.27 5.21 -1.14
N GLU A 53 -4.56 4.97 -1.38
CA GLU A 53 -5.60 5.00 -0.32
C GLU A 53 -5.24 4.06 0.84
N GLY A 54 -4.89 2.79 0.55
CA GLY A 54 -4.49 1.85 1.60
C GLY A 54 -3.18 2.23 2.29
N HIS A 55 -2.19 2.72 1.53
CA HIS A 55 -0.92 3.20 2.12
C HIS A 55 -1.15 4.40 3.04
N THR A 56 -1.96 5.37 2.63
CA THR A 56 -2.31 6.54 3.44
C THR A 56 -3.04 6.11 4.71
N ALA A 57 -4.06 5.26 4.60
CA ALA A 57 -4.82 4.79 5.75
C ALA A 57 -3.92 4.09 6.79
N LEU A 58 -3.04 3.18 6.34
CA LEU A 58 -2.12 2.51 7.25
C LEU A 58 -1.05 3.45 7.83
N LEU A 59 -0.45 4.32 7.03
CA LEU A 59 0.59 5.23 7.50
C LEU A 59 0.05 6.22 8.53
N LEU A 60 -1.18 6.73 8.36
CA LEU A 60 -1.82 7.61 9.35
C LEU A 60 -2.17 6.86 10.64
N ARG A 61 -2.70 5.62 10.53
CA ARG A 61 -2.93 4.74 11.69
C ARG A 61 -1.63 4.45 12.44
N LEU A 62 -0.54 4.24 11.71
CA LEU A 62 0.80 4.00 12.26
C LEU A 62 1.39 5.26 12.90
N ALA A 63 1.19 6.43 12.30
CA ALA A 63 1.59 7.72 12.90
C ALA A 63 0.90 7.93 14.25
N ARG A 64 -0.41 7.68 14.33
CA ARG A 64 -1.17 7.71 15.59
C ARG A 64 -0.57 6.78 16.64
N ALA A 65 -0.20 5.56 16.26
CA ALA A 65 0.45 4.61 17.17
C ALA A 65 1.79 5.12 17.72
N TRP A 66 2.56 5.85 16.89
CA TRP A 66 3.82 6.47 17.29
C TRP A 66 3.66 7.64 18.26
N GLU A 67 2.52 8.33 18.22
CA GLU A 67 2.18 9.42 19.14
C GLU A 67 1.72 8.89 20.51
N SER A 68 0.98 7.78 20.54
CA SER A 68 0.41 7.17 21.75
C SER A 68 1.39 6.29 22.54
N ARG A 69 2.60 6.77 22.84
CA ARG A 69 3.67 5.97 23.48
C ARG A 69 3.37 5.45 24.90
N GLY A 70 2.32 5.96 25.54
CA GLY A 70 1.86 5.50 26.86
C GLY A 70 0.93 4.27 26.81
N ASP A 71 0.44 3.90 25.62
CA ASP A 71 -0.40 2.72 25.42
C ASP A 71 0.46 1.54 24.94
N GLU A 72 0.51 0.46 25.73
CA GLU A 72 1.32 -0.73 25.41
C GLU A 72 0.92 -1.37 24.08
N GLY A 73 -0.37 -1.38 23.75
CA GLY A 73 -0.90 -1.90 22.49
C GLY A 73 -0.42 -1.08 21.29
N GLU A 74 -0.44 0.26 21.40
CA GLU A 74 0.06 1.14 20.35
C GLU A 74 1.60 1.06 20.20
N VAL A 75 2.34 0.81 21.27
CA VAL A 75 3.78 0.51 21.22
C VAL A 75 4.05 -0.81 20.48
N VAL A 76 3.28 -1.86 20.76
CA VAL A 76 3.39 -3.14 20.04
C VAL A 76 3.01 -2.97 18.57
N TYR A 77 1.91 -2.27 18.28
CA TYR A 77 1.46 -1.97 16.92
C TYR A 77 2.55 -1.24 16.12
N SER A 78 3.06 -0.14 16.65
CA SER A 78 4.08 0.67 15.97
C SER A 78 5.39 -0.11 15.74
N ARG A 79 5.84 -0.91 16.71
CA ARG A 79 7.04 -1.77 16.55
C ARG A 79 6.87 -2.83 15.48
N LEU A 80 5.70 -3.44 15.39
CA LEU A 80 5.42 -4.51 14.42
C LEU A 80 5.18 -3.96 13.00
N LEU A 81 4.37 -2.91 12.87
CA LEU A 81 3.90 -2.43 11.57
C LEU A 81 4.87 -1.47 10.88
N THR A 82 5.79 -0.82 11.62
CA THR A 82 6.82 0.03 11.00
C THR A 82 7.72 -0.71 10.01
N PRO A 83 8.35 -1.84 10.35
CA PRO A 83 9.16 -2.59 9.37
C PRO A 83 8.30 -3.18 8.25
N ALA A 84 7.06 -3.60 8.52
CA ALA A 84 6.14 -4.08 7.47
C ALA A 84 5.81 -2.98 6.45
N ALA A 85 5.49 -1.77 6.92
CA ALA A 85 5.20 -0.61 6.09
C ALA A 85 6.42 -0.18 5.26
N LYS A 86 7.60 -0.08 5.89
CA LYS A 86 8.85 0.22 5.17
C LYS A 86 9.10 -0.80 4.07
N TYR A 87 9.04 -2.09 4.39
CA TYR A 87 9.26 -3.13 3.39
C TYR A 87 8.33 -2.95 2.19
N ARG A 88 7.02 -2.85 2.42
CA ARG A 88 6.04 -2.88 1.36
C ARG A 88 6.02 -1.63 0.51
N ILE A 89 5.96 -0.46 1.15
CA ILE A 89 5.84 0.81 0.45
C ILE A 89 7.13 1.14 -0.30
N CYS A 90 8.30 1.01 0.36
CA CYS A 90 9.57 1.32 -0.30
C CYS A 90 9.91 0.34 -1.42
N HIS A 91 9.58 -0.96 -1.25
CA HIS A 91 9.84 -1.94 -2.31
C HIS A 91 8.96 -1.73 -3.55
N GLN A 92 7.73 -1.24 -3.39
CA GLN A 92 6.83 -0.93 -4.51
C GLN A 92 7.12 0.41 -5.19
N GLY A 93 7.82 1.32 -4.52
CA GLY A 93 8.01 2.71 -4.98
C GLY A 93 8.57 2.81 -6.40
N ALA A 94 9.66 2.11 -6.71
CA ALA A 94 10.28 2.16 -8.04
C ALA A 94 9.33 1.69 -9.16
N ALA A 95 8.68 0.54 -8.97
CA ALA A 95 7.74 0.01 -9.96
C ALA A 95 6.51 0.93 -10.15
N PHE A 96 5.99 1.51 -9.06
CA PHE A 96 4.88 2.46 -9.12
C PHE A 96 5.23 3.72 -9.92
N ILE A 97 6.43 4.26 -9.69
CA ILE A 97 6.89 5.46 -10.39
C ILE A 97 7.22 5.14 -11.85
N GLY A 98 7.72 3.93 -12.14
CA GLY A 98 7.90 3.44 -13.50
C GLY A 98 6.59 3.43 -14.31
N GLU A 99 5.49 2.95 -13.71
CA GLU A 99 4.16 3.01 -14.33
C GLU A 99 3.73 4.47 -14.57
N ALA A 100 3.96 5.38 -13.61
CA ALA A 100 3.67 6.79 -13.77
C ALA A 100 4.50 7.43 -14.92
N MET A 101 5.75 7.01 -15.09
CA MET A 101 6.60 7.44 -16.23
C MET A 101 6.02 6.97 -17.55
N GLU A 102 5.54 5.72 -17.60
CA GLU A 102 4.93 5.15 -18.80
C GLU A 102 3.65 5.89 -19.22
N VAL A 103 2.84 6.36 -18.25
CA VAL A 103 1.66 7.20 -18.52
C VAL A 103 2.02 8.48 -19.29
N LEU A 104 3.19 9.08 -19.02
CA LEU A 104 3.68 10.26 -19.75
C LEU A 104 4.29 9.91 -21.11
N GLY A 105 4.62 8.64 -21.34
CA GLY A 105 5.36 8.18 -22.52
C GLY A 105 6.79 8.73 -22.55
N GLY A 106 7.31 9.01 -23.75
CA GLY A 106 8.72 9.39 -23.94
C GLY A 106 9.17 10.61 -23.13
N ILE A 107 8.31 11.62 -22.95
CA ILE A 107 8.64 12.81 -22.15
C ILE A 107 8.81 12.48 -20.65
N GLY A 108 8.19 11.38 -20.18
CA GLY A 108 8.35 10.89 -18.82
C GLY A 108 9.74 10.30 -18.55
N TYR A 109 10.48 9.93 -19.60
CA TYR A 109 11.84 9.40 -19.53
C TYR A 109 12.92 10.50 -19.58
N CYS A 110 12.61 11.66 -20.17
CA CYS A 110 13.53 12.78 -20.28
C CYS A 110 13.78 13.43 -18.91
N GLU A 111 15.03 13.73 -18.58
CA GLU A 111 15.45 14.31 -17.28
C GLU A 111 14.88 15.72 -17.01
N ASP A 112 14.30 16.39 -18.01
CA ASP A 112 13.54 17.63 -17.84
C ASP A 112 12.19 17.40 -17.11
N SER A 113 11.67 16.17 -17.16
CA SER A 113 10.54 15.75 -16.33
C SER A 113 10.99 15.52 -14.89
N GLU A 114 10.08 15.69 -13.93
CA GLU A 114 10.37 15.33 -12.53
C GLU A 114 10.50 13.81 -12.34
N LEU A 115 9.88 12.99 -13.20
CA LEU A 115 9.72 11.56 -12.94
C LEU A 115 11.03 10.75 -12.94
N PRO A 116 12.01 10.95 -13.84
CA PRO A 116 13.29 10.24 -13.76
C PRO A 116 14.01 10.48 -12.43
N ARG A 117 13.97 11.70 -11.89
CA ARG A 117 14.51 12.00 -10.56
C ARG A 117 13.78 11.22 -9.46
N LEU A 118 12.44 11.21 -9.48
CA LEU A 118 11.66 10.44 -8.50
C LEU A 118 11.93 8.93 -8.60
N TYR A 119 12.08 8.41 -9.82
CA TYR A 119 12.38 7.01 -10.08
C TYR A 119 13.76 6.62 -9.56
N ARG A 120 14.78 7.45 -9.81
CA ARG A 120 16.15 7.26 -9.30
C ARG A 120 16.22 7.38 -7.77
N GLU A 121 15.36 8.19 -7.17
CA GLU A 121 15.29 8.34 -5.70
C GLU A 121 14.67 7.10 -5.02
N ALA A 122 13.63 6.50 -5.60
CA ALA A 122 12.82 5.48 -4.93
C ALA A 122 13.60 4.29 -4.31
N PRO A 123 14.64 3.71 -4.94
CA PRO A 123 15.40 2.60 -4.36
C PRO A 123 16.11 2.94 -3.04
N VAL A 124 16.48 4.19 -2.79
CA VAL A 124 17.28 4.56 -1.60
C VAL A 124 16.54 4.22 -0.32
N ASN A 125 15.24 4.50 -0.24
CA ASN A 125 14.40 4.20 0.93
C ASN A 125 14.19 2.70 1.14
N SER A 126 14.30 1.90 0.08
CA SER A 126 14.23 0.44 0.17
C SER A 126 15.55 -0.15 0.70
N ILE A 127 16.69 0.45 0.36
CA ILE A 127 18.03 -0.01 0.72
C ILE A 127 18.46 0.49 2.11
N TRP A 128 18.24 1.77 2.38
CA TRP A 128 18.70 2.46 3.58
C TRP A 128 18.03 1.93 4.86
N GLU A 129 18.78 1.92 5.96
CA GLU A 129 18.36 1.48 7.30
C GLU A 129 17.61 0.14 7.33
N GLY A 130 18.21 -0.86 6.66
CA GLY A 130 17.72 -2.23 6.60
C GLY A 130 16.92 -2.49 5.33
N SER A 131 17.52 -3.27 4.43
CA SER A 131 16.90 -3.70 3.18
C SER A 131 15.68 -4.60 3.42
N GLY A 132 14.91 -4.89 2.36
CA GLY A 132 13.64 -5.59 2.49
C GLY A 132 13.69 -6.90 3.27
N ASN A 133 14.75 -7.71 3.14
CA ASN A 133 14.91 -8.93 3.94
C ASN A 133 15.04 -8.63 5.43
N ILE A 134 15.83 -7.61 5.80
CA ILE A 134 16.01 -7.22 7.20
C ILE A 134 14.69 -6.77 7.81
N MET A 135 13.86 -6.02 7.07
CA MET A 135 12.53 -5.64 7.53
C MET A 135 11.61 -6.86 7.74
N CYS A 136 11.62 -7.81 6.82
CA CYS A 136 10.79 -9.01 6.95
C CYS A 136 11.24 -9.89 8.13
N LEU A 137 12.56 -10.06 8.32
CA LEU A 137 13.11 -10.78 9.46
C LEU A 137 12.77 -10.08 10.78
N ASP A 138 12.75 -8.75 10.79
CA ASP A 138 12.36 -7.98 11.98
C ASP A 138 10.87 -8.18 12.30
N VAL A 139 9.98 -8.17 11.30
CA VAL A 139 8.55 -8.50 11.50
C VAL A 139 8.38 -9.90 12.08
N MET A 140 9.07 -10.89 11.52
CA MET A 140 9.02 -12.29 12.01
C MET A 140 9.54 -12.39 13.45
N ARG A 141 10.63 -11.69 13.76
CA ARG A 141 11.18 -11.60 15.12
C ARG A 141 10.21 -10.92 16.08
N SER A 142 9.57 -9.83 15.66
CA SER A 142 8.59 -9.09 16.46
C SER A 142 7.39 -9.97 16.81
N LEU A 143 6.85 -10.71 15.85
CA LEU A 143 5.74 -11.66 16.08
C LEU A 143 6.11 -12.77 17.07
N HIS A 144 7.38 -13.15 17.16
CA HIS A 144 7.85 -14.19 18.08
C HIS A 144 8.22 -13.64 19.47
N LYS A 145 8.83 -12.45 19.54
CA LYS A 145 9.46 -11.92 20.76
C LYS A 145 8.67 -10.82 21.46
N LEU A 146 7.78 -10.11 20.77
CA LEU A 146 6.96 -9.08 21.40
C LEU A 146 5.75 -9.75 22.09
N PRO A 147 5.63 -9.67 23.42
CA PRO A 147 4.46 -10.19 24.13
C PRO A 147 3.20 -9.50 23.61
N GLY A 148 2.11 -10.27 23.42
CA GLY A 148 0.83 -9.71 23.01
C GLY A 148 0.72 -9.32 21.53
N ALA A 149 1.75 -9.55 20.70
CA ALA A 149 1.73 -9.11 19.30
C ALA A 149 0.61 -9.76 18.48
N LEU A 150 0.36 -11.06 18.68
CA LEU A 150 -0.70 -11.76 17.96
C LEU A 150 -2.08 -11.38 18.48
N GLU A 151 -2.22 -11.18 19.78
CA GLU A 151 -3.43 -10.72 20.45
C GLU A 151 -3.81 -9.31 19.99
N LEU A 152 -2.82 -8.41 19.91
CA LEU A 152 -2.98 -7.05 19.38
C LEU A 152 -3.46 -7.10 17.92
N LEU A 153 -2.84 -7.91 17.06
CA LEU A 153 -3.31 -8.07 15.68
C LEU A 153 -4.75 -8.61 15.63
N GLN A 154 -5.11 -9.57 16.48
CA GLN A 154 -6.48 -10.08 16.55
C GLN A 154 -7.46 -8.96 16.93
N GLN A 155 -7.12 -8.14 17.92
CA GLN A 155 -7.96 -7.01 18.36
C GLN A 155 -8.10 -5.95 17.27
N GLU A 156 -7.00 -5.59 16.59
CA GLU A 156 -7.02 -4.59 15.51
C GLU A 156 -7.87 -5.05 14.32
N LEU A 157 -7.85 -6.35 13.99
CA LEU A 157 -8.56 -6.91 12.84
C LEU A 157 -9.98 -7.41 13.18
N LEU A 158 -10.34 -7.51 14.46
CA LEU A 158 -11.66 -7.99 14.91
C LEU A 158 -12.84 -7.14 14.39
N PRO A 159 -12.78 -5.79 14.36
CA PRO A 159 -13.91 -4.97 13.94
C PRO A 159 -14.40 -5.24 12.52
N VAL A 160 -13.52 -5.74 11.64
CA VAL A 160 -13.83 -6.00 10.22
C VAL A 160 -14.19 -7.46 9.93
N ARG A 161 -14.20 -8.32 10.95
CA ARG A 161 -14.56 -9.73 10.81
C ARG A 161 -15.98 -9.86 10.25
N GLY A 162 -16.13 -10.65 9.19
CA GLY A 162 -17.42 -10.89 8.54
C GLY A 162 -17.86 -9.80 7.55
N GLN A 163 -17.13 -8.68 7.45
CA GLN A 163 -17.45 -7.62 6.49
C GLN A 163 -17.04 -7.99 5.06
N ASN A 164 -15.96 -8.77 4.89
CA ASN A 164 -15.48 -9.19 3.58
C ASN A 164 -14.92 -10.62 3.60
N ARG A 165 -15.43 -11.47 2.70
CA ARG A 165 -15.05 -12.90 2.62
C ARG A 165 -13.59 -13.14 2.25
N LEU A 166 -13.00 -12.28 1.40
CA LEU A 166 -11.59 -12.39 1.03
C LEU A 166 -10.70 -12.04 2.22
N PHE A 167 -11.05 -10.98 2.95
CA PHE A 167 -10.38 -10.62 4.19
C PHE A 167 -10.40 -11.76 5.21
N ASP A 168 -11.58 -12.29 5.54
CA ASP A 168 -11.72 -13.38 6.52
C ASP A 168 -10.96 -14.65 6.10
N ARG A 169 -10.90 -14.92 4.79
CA ARG A 169 -10.12 -16.04 4.25
C ARG A 169 -8.62 -15.78 4.38
N ALA A 170 -8.15 -14.61 3.98
CA ALA A 170 -6.75 -14.24 4.04
C ALA A 170 -6.24 -14.23 5.48
N TRP A 171 -7.02 -13.69 6.42
CA TRP A 171 -6.69 -13.69 7.83
C TRP A 171 -6.54 -15.11 8.41
N ARG A 172 -7.51 -16.00 8.15
CA ARG A 172 -7.42 -17.41 8.57
C ARG A 172 -6.20 -18.12 8.01
N GLN A 173 -5.90 -17.90 6.72
CA GLN A 173 -4.72 -18.49 6.08
C GLN A 173 -3.42 -17.96 6.67
N TRP A 174 -3.35 -16.66 6.95
CA TRP A 174 -2.19 -16.04 7.58
C TRP A 174 -1.97 -16.61 8.98
N GLN A 175 -3.02 -16.67 9.81
CA GLN A 175 -2.97 -17.29 11.15
C GLN A 175 -2.51 -18.75 11.09
N GLN A 176 -2.99 -19.52 10.11
CA GLN A 176 -2.56 -20.91 9.93
C GLN A 176 -1.06 -21.01 9.64
N ARG A 177 -0.52 -20.16 8.76
CA ARG A 177 0.92 -20.12 8.46
C ARG A 177 1.75 -19.70 9.66
N MET A 178 1.23 -18.79 10.49
CA MET A 178 1.91 -18.31 11.69
C MET A 178 1.98 -19.34 12.83
N ARG A 179 1.28 -20.48 12.74
CA ARG A 179 1.44 -21.58 13.71
C ARG A 179 2.83 -22.23 13.64
N GLN A 180 3.41 -22.28 12.44
CA GLN A 180 4.76 -22.78 12.19
C GLN A 180 5.42 -21.87 11.14
N PRO A 181 5.81 -20.65 11.56
CA PRO A 181 6.34 -19.67 10.62
C PRO A 181 7.67 -20.16 10.07
N ARG A 182 7.78 -20.15 8.74
CA ARG A 182 9.01 -20.48 8.03
C ARG A 182 9.71 -19.20 7.60
N GLU A 183 11.00 -19.07 7.91
CA GLU A 183 11.76 -17.84 7.67
C GLU A 183 11.83 -17.48 6.18
N GLU A 184 11.94 -18.49 5.30
CA GLU A 184 11.92 -18.33 3.84
C GLU A 184 10.61 -17.72 3.31
N MET A 185 9.53 -17.81 4.09
CA MET A 185 8.23 -17.19 3.78
C MET A 185 8.10 -15.75 4.32
N GLY A 186 9.13 -15.22 4.97
CA GLY A 186 9.07 -13.93 5.70
C GLY A 186 8.59 -12.76 4.83
N ARG A 187 9.00 -12.69 3.56
CA ARG A 187 8.49 -11.67 2.61
C ARG A 187 7.00 -11.80 2.36
N LEU A 188 6.52 -13.02 2.09
CA LEU A 188 5.10 -13.27 1.84
C LEU A 188 4.27 -12.94 3.09
N LEU A 189 4.71 -13.40 4.26
CA LEU A 189 4.00 -13.19 5.52
C LEU A 189 3.94 -11.71 5.90
N THR A 190 5.03 -10.97 5.68
CA THR A 190 5.08 -9.52 5.90
C THR A 190 4.18 -8.78 4.92
N GLN A 191 4.17 -9.17 3.64
CA GLN A 191 3.25 -8.61 2.65
C GLN A 191 1.78 -8.85 3.04
N GLN A 192 1.42 -10.09 3.35
CA GLN A 192 0.05 -10.43 3.73
C GLN A 192 -0.39 -9.68 4.99
N LEU A 193 0.49 -9.55 5.99
CA LEU A 193 0.21 -8.77 7.19
C LEU A 193 -0.09 -7.30 6.86
N PHE A 194 0.77 -6.67 6.04
CA PHE A 194 0.55 -5.29 5.59
C PHE A 194 -0.76 -5.14 4.82
N ASP A 195 -1.02 -6.03 3.85
CA ASP A 195 -2.22 -5.97 3.01
C ASP A 195 -3.50 -6.15 3.84
N LEU A 196 -3.47 -7.02 4.87
CA LEU A 196 -4.55 -7.21 5.85
C LEU A 196 -4.77 -5.96 6.71
N CYS A 197 -3.71 -5.34 7.23
CA CYS A 197 -3.86 -4.14 8.05
C CYS A 197 -4.37 -2.95 7.22
N CYS A 198 -3.90 -2.76 5.98
CA CYS A 198 -4.47 -1.79 5.06
C CYS A 198 -5.96 -2.08 4.79
N ALA A 199 -6.31 -3.34 4.53
CA ALA A 199 -7.70 -3.74 4.30
C ALA A 199 -8.58 -3.43 5.51
N ALA A 200 -8.11 -3.70 6.72
CA ALA A 200 -8.85 -3.42 7.95
C ALA A 200 -9.09 -1.91 8.15
N GLN A 201 -8.12 -1.05 7.82
CA GLN A 201 -8.33 0.40 7.89
C GLN A 201 -9.36 0.86 6.84
N LEU A 202 -9.27 0.37 5.61
CA LEU A 202 -10.21 0.75 4.55
C LEU A 202 -11.63 0.22 4.79
N LEU A 203 -11.78 -1.02 5.27
CA LEU A 203 -13.10 -1.58 5.62
C LEU A 203 -13.77 -0.83 6.77
N GLN A 204 -13.00 -0.28 7.73
CA GLN A 204 -13.56 0.50 8.84
C GLN A 204 -13.89 1.94 8.47
N HIS A 205 -13.07 2.57 7.63
CA HIS A 205 -13.05 4.03 7.51
C HIS A 205 -13.27 4.55 6.09
N ALA A 206 -13.14 3.72 5.06
CA ALA A 206 -13.47 4.10 3.69
C ALA A 206 -14.91 3.69 3.33
N SER A 207 -15.39 4.11 2.16
CA SER A 207 -16.67 3.63 1.66
C SER A 207 -16.61 2.13 1.34
N PRO A 208 -17.71 1.36 1.51
CA PRO A 208 -17.71 -0.08 1.27
C PRO A 208 -17.14 -0.51 -0.09
N PRO A 209 -17.42 0.17 -1.22
CA PRO A 209 -16.84 -0.18 -2.52
C PRO A 209 -15.31 -0.08 -2.57
N ILE A 210 -14.72 0.89 -1.86
CA ILE A 210 -13.25 1.06 -1.81
C ILE A 210 -12.61 -0.05 -0.99
N GLY A 211 -13.19 -0.38 0.17
CA GLY A 211 -12.74 -1.51 0.99
C GLY A 211 -12.82 -2.85 0.26
N GLU A 212 -13.92 -3.09 -0.48
CA GLU A 212 -14.08 -4.27 -1.32
C GLU A 212 -13.07 -4.32 -2.46
N ALA A 213 -12.86 -3.19 -3.17
CA ALA A 213 -11.89 -3.09 -4.24
C ALA A 213 -10.45 -3.37 -3.76
N TRP A 214 -10.07 -2.87 -2.58
CA TRP A 214 -8.77 -3.17 -1.97
C TRP A 214 -8.62 -4.67 -1.68
N CYS A 215 -9.63 -5.28 -1.07
CA CYS A 215 -9.61 -6.71 -0.75
C CYS A 215 -9.46 -7.55 -2.02
N HIS A 216 -10.14 -7.20 -3.12
CA HIS A 216 -9.94 -7.85 -4.40
C HIS A 216 -8.53 -7.64 -4.97
N LEU A 217 -8.01 -6.40 -4.91
CA LEU A 217 -6.69 -6.08 -5.45
C LEU A 217 -5.55 -6.82 -4.74
N THR A 218 -5.68 -7.07 -3.43
CA THR A 218 -4.55 -7.53 -2.60
C THR A 218 -4.72 -8.93 -1.99
N LEU A 219 -5.96 -9.38 -1.80
CA LEU A 219 -6.26 -10.64 -1.10
C LEU A 219 -6.89 -11.72 -2.02
N ASP A 220 -7.25 -11.37 -3.26
CA ASP A 220 -7.74 -12.32 -4.25
C ASP A 220 -6.62 -12.88 -5.13
N TYR A 221 -6.19 -14.10 -4.82
CA TYR A 221 -5.13 -14.78 -5.57
C TYR A 221 -5.61 -15.42 -6.90
N ARG A 222 -6.89 -15.26 -7.28
CA ARG A 222 -7.47 -15.89 -8.48
C ARG A 222 -7.29 -15.08 -9.77
N GLY A 223 -6.83 -13.83 -9.70
CA GLY A 223 -6.45 -13.03 -10.87
C GLY A 223 -6.97 -11.58 -10.84
N ASP A 224 -6.52 -10.80 -11.82
CA ASP A 224 -6.87 -9.37 -11.95
C ASP A 224 -8.35 -9.19 -12.35
N ARG A 225 -9.11 -8.60 -11.43
CA ARG A 225 -10.50 -8.18 -11.65
C ARG A 225 -10.57 -6.70 -11.99
N VAL A 226 -11.25 -6.32 -13.05
CA VAL A 226 -11.51 -4.92 -13.44
C VAL A 226 -12.24 -4.18 -12.31
N LEU A 227 -11.78 -2.97 -11.96
CA LEU A 227 -12.46 -2.12 -10.99
C LEU A 227 -13.79 -1.62 -11.57
N PRO A 228 -14.89 -1.62 -10.80
CA PRO A 228 -16.15 -1.01 -11.23
C PRO A 228 -15.96 0.45 -11.63
N ALA A 229 -16.73 0.93 -12.61
CA ALA A 229 -16.58 2.29 -13.14
C ALA A 229 -16.73 3.36 -12.04
N GLU A 230 -17.72 3.21 -11.16
CA GLU A 230 -18.00 4.12 -10.03
C GLU A 230 -16.84 4.16 -9.02
N VAL A 231 -16.18 3.01 -8.80
CA VAL A 231 -14.99 2.91 -7.95
C VAL A 231 -13.83 3.67 -8.60
N CYS A 232 -13.63 3.52 -9.90
CA CYS A 232 -12.64 4.32 -10.63
C CYS A 232 -12.94 5.82 -10.53
N ASP A 233 -14.21 6.26 -10.63
CA ASP A 233 -14.56 7.67 -10.54
C ASP A 233 -14.21 8.24 -9.17
N THR A 234 -14.64 7.53 -8.13
CA THR A 234 -14.38 7.90 -6.74
C THR A 234 -12.88 8.03 -6.48
N LEU A 235 -12.10 7.03 -6.90
CA LEU A 235 -10.65 7.00 -6.69
C LEU A 235 -9.92 8.11 -7.43
N LEU A 236 -10.28 8.35 -8.70
CA LEU A 236 -9.64 9.37 -9.51
C LEU A 236 -10.01 10.77 -9.02
N GLN A 237 -11.27 11.02 -8.68
CA GLN A 237 -11.72 12.29 -8.11
C GLN A 237 -10.96 12.63 -6.83
N ARG A 238 -10.89 11.69 -5.88
CA ARG A 238 -10.13 11.87 -4.64
C ARG A 238 -8.64 12.09 -4.89
N ALA A 239 -8.06 11.34 -5.82
CA ALA A 239 -6.66 11.51 -6.20
C ALA A 239 -6.37 12.86 -6.87
N MET A 240 -7.38 13.54 -7.43
CA MET A 240 -7.27 14.89 -7.97
C MET A 240 -7.63 15.99 -6.95
N GLY A 241 -8.03 15.63 -5.73
CA GLY A 241 -8.36 16.57 -4.65
C GLY A 241 -9.81 17.10 -4.69
N GLY A 242 -10.70 16.41 -5.41
CA GLY A 242 -12.14 16.70 -5.43
C GLY A 242 -12.96 15.80 -4.53
#